data_AF-A0A2V8R8P1-F1
#
_entry.id   AF-A0A2V8R8P1-F1
#
_cell.length_a   1.000
_cell.length_b   1.000
_cell.length_c   1.000
_cell.angle_alpha   90.00
_cell.angle_beta   90.00
_cell.angle_gamma   90.00
#
_symmetry.space_group_name_H-M   'P 1'
#
loop_
_entity.id
_entity.type
_entity.pdbx_description
1 polymer ?
#
loop_
_entity_poly.entity_id
_entity_poly.type
_entity_poly.pdbx_seq_one_letter_code
_entity_poly.pdbx_strand_id
1 'polypeptide(L)' 'SLGAWNGGFLDDVAYCSPGKLLINAGIKLACALGLDEYDFMRGTEDYKNSWAGDTRSVGSIELSVAGGSA' A
#
# COMPACT_ATOMS: atom_id res chain seq x y z
N SER A 1 -2.45 -9.52 6.69
CA SER A 1 -1.91 -8.80 5.53
C SER A 1 -0.60 -8.12 5.89
N LEU A 2 0.27 -7.87 4.90
CA LEU A 2 1.45 -7.00 5.06
C LEU A 2 1.21 -5.71 4.28
N GLY A 3 1.34 -4.55 4.94
CA GLY A 3 1.14 -3.22 4.34
C GLY A 3 2.43 -2.42 4.27
N ALA A 4 2.71 -1.83 3.10
CA ALA A 4 3.82 -0.89 2.92
C ALA A 4 3.26 0.54 2.81
N TRP A 5 3.55 1.39 3.81
CA TRP A 5 2.94 2.71 3.93
C TRP A 5 3.78 3.84 3.30
N ASN A 6 5.10 3.83 3.52
CA ASN A 6 6.01 4.87 3.03
C ASN A 6 7.17 4.23 2.29
N GLY A 7 7.24 4.47 0.98
CA GLY A 7 8.34 4.08 0.11
C GLY A 7 8.70 5.23 -0.83
N GLY A 8 9.97 5.33 -1.19
CA GLY A 8 10.48 6.36 -2.09
C GLY A 8 11.89 5.99 -2.54
N PHE A 9 12.33 6.61 -3.63
CA PHE A 9 13.67 6.45 -4.17
C PHE A 9 14.11 7.77 -4.80
N LEU A 10 15.42 7.96 -4.95
CA LEU A 10 15.96 9.13 -5.63
C LEU A 10 15.66 9.05 -7.13
N ASP A 11 15.30 10.18 -7.76
CA ASP A 11 15.00 10.23 -9.19
C ASP A 11 16.14 9.68 -10.05
N ASP A 12 17.39 9.94 -9.64
CA ASP A 12 18.59 9.47 -10.32
C ASP A 12 18.68 7.94 -10.43
N VAL A 13 17.96 7.18 -9.59
CA VAL A 13 17.92 5.71 -9.66
C VAL A 13 16.61 5.17 -10.22
N ALA A 14 15.69 6.04 -10.69
CA ALA A 14 14.40 5.64 -11.22
C ALA A 14 14.52 4.65 -12.38
N TYR A 15 15.56 4.79 -13.22
CA TYR A 15 15.83 3.91 -14.36
C TYR A 15 16.07 2.45 -13.94
N CYS A 16 16.53 2.20 -12.71
CA CYS A 16 16.69 0.85 -12.16
C CYS A 16 15.36 0.22 -11.71
N SER A 17 14.23 0.95 -11.79
CA SER A 17 12.93 0.52 -11.26
C SER A 17 12.95 0.05 -9.79
N PRO A 18 13.59 0.77 -8.85
CA PRO A 18 13.74 0.34 -7.45
C PRO A 18 12.40 0.08 -6.76
N GLY A 19 11.35 0.85 -7.10
CA GLY A 19 9.99 0.59 -6.60
C GLY A 19 9.48 -0.82 -6.92
N LYS A 20 9.74 -1.35 -8.13
CA LYS A 20 9.33 -2.71 -8.50
C LYS A 20 10.08 -3.78 -7.70
N LEU A 21 11.36 -3.55 -7.42
CA LEU A 21 12.16 -4.44 -6.60
C LEU A 21 11.65 -4.50 -5.16
N LEU A 22 11.31 -3.34 -4.58
CA LEU A 22 10.72 -3.25 -3.24
C LEU A 22 9.35 -3.94 -3.16
N ILE A 23 8.47 -3.71 -4.15
CA ILE A 23 7.16 -4.38 -4.23
C ILE A 23 7.32 -5.90 -4.29
N ASN A 24 8.18 -6.40 -5.18
CA ASN A 24 8.45 -7.82 -5.31
C ASN A 24 9.02 -8.43 -4.01
N ALA A 25 9.91 -7.72 -3.32
CA ALA A 25 10.43 -8.15 -2.02
C ALA A 25 9.33 -8.22 -0.95
N GLY A 26 8.44 -7.23 -0.91
CA GLY A 26 7.29 -7.21 -0.01
C GLY A 26 6.33 -8.38 -0.24
N ILE A 27 5.98 -8.67 -1.50
CA ILE A 27 5.13 -9.80 -1.87
C ILE A 27 5.78 -11.12 -1.44
N LYS A 28 7.07 -11.32 -1.76
CA LYS A 28 7.81 -12.53 -1.35
C LYS A 28 7.83 -12.71 0.16
N LEU A 29 8.00 -11.62 0.91
CA LEU A 29 7.96 -11.66 2.38
C LEU A 29 6.56 -12.05 2.88
N ALA A 30 5.49 -11.50 2.30
CA ALA A 30 4.12 -11.88 2.64
C ALA A 30 3.89 -13.40 2.43
N CYS A 31 4.35 -13.95 1.30
CA CYS A 31 4.28 -15.38 1.03
C CYS A 31 5.10 -16.20 2.03
N ALA A 32 6.33 -15.76 2.36
CA ALA A 32 7.19 -16.46 3.31
C ALA A 32 6.60 -16.48 4.73
N LEU A 33 5.82 -15.47 5.09
CA LEU A 33 5.09 -15.37 6.35
C LEU A 33 3.75 -16.13 6.34
N GLY A 34 3.37 -16.75 5.21
CA GLY A 34 2.09 -17.46 5.08
C GLY A 34 0.88 -16.54 5.14
N LEU A 35 1.01 -15.28 4.70
CA LEU A 35 -0.09 -14.32 4.66
C LEU A 35 -0.92 -14.49 3.39
N ASP A 36 -2.23 -14.31 3.53
CA ASP A 36 -3.17 -14.45 2.41
C ASP A 36 -3.15 -13.26 1.44
N GLU A 37 -2.70 -12.09 1.91
CA GLU A 37 -2.69 -10.86 1.09
C GLU A 37 -1.52 -9.92 1.40
N TYR A 38 -1.06 -9.25 0.34
CA TYR A 38 -0.20 -8.07 0.38
C TYR A 38 -1.05 -6.85 0.02
N ASP A 39 -1.15 -5.90 0.94
CA ASP A 39 -2.04 -4.74 0.81
C ASP A 39 -1.24 -3.50 0.36
N PHE A 40 -1.56 -2.99 -0.83
CA PHE A 40 -0.99 -1.75 -1.37
C PHE A 40 -1.55 -0.49 -0.70
N MET A 41 -2.46 -0.65 0.27
CA MET A 41 -3.12 0.39 1.04
C MET A 41 -3.85 1.38 0.11
N ARG A 42 -3.83 2.67 0.47
CA ARG A 42 -4.53 3.72 -0.25
C ARG A 42 -3.82 4.07 -1.57
N GLY A 43 -4.59 4.44 -2.58
CA GLY A 43 -4.11 5.16 -3.75
C GLY A 43 -4.63 4.57 -5.06
N THR A 44 -4.62 5.38 -6.11
CA THR A 44 -5.08 5.01 -7.46
C THR A 44 -3.92 5.03 -8.46
N GLU A 45 -2.67 4.94 -7.97
CA GLU A 45 -1.50 5.01 -8.84
C GLU A 45 -1.43 3.78 -9.74
N ASP A 46 -1.30 4.01 -11.06
CA ASP A 46 -1.36 2.96 -12.08
C ASP A 46 -0.38 1.80 -11.84
N TYR A 47 0.77 2.08 -11.22
CA TYR A 47 1.74 1.03 -10.95
C TYR A 47 1.20 -0.05 -10.02
N LYS A 48 0.31 0.28 -9.07
CA LYS A 48 -0.29 -0.71 -8.15
C LYS A 48 -1.22 -1.66 -8.88
N ASN A 49 -2.01 -1.12 -9.82
CA ASN A 49 -2.99 -1.89 -10.60
C ASN A 49 -2.33 -3.01 -11.42
N SER A 50 -1.07 -2.83 -11.85
CA SER A 50 -0.34 -3.86 -12.58
C SER A 50 0.08 -5.07 -11.74
N TRP A 51 0.09 -4.94 -10.41
CA TRP A 51 0.44 -6.01 -9.47
C TRP A 51 -0.75 -6.54 -8.67
N ALA A 52 -1.78 -5.72 -8.46
CA ALA A 52 -2.94 -6.07 -7.68
C ALA A 52 -3.86 -7.03 -8.45
N GLY A 53 -4.33 -8.08 -7.77
CA GLY A 53 -5.35 -8.98 -8.31
C GLY A 53 -6.78 -8.46 -8.13
N ASP A 54 -6.99 -7.53 -7.19
CA ASP A 54 -8.30 -6.95 -6.87
C ASP A 54 -8.14 -5.58 -6.19
N THR A 55 -9.22 -4.80 -6.10
CA THR A 55 -9.30 -3.52 -5.38
C THR A 55 -10.60 -3.47 -4.58
N ARG A 56 -10.50 -3.17 -3.27
CA ARG A 56 -11.67 -3.03 -2.39
C ARG A 56 -11.61 -1.76 -1.55
N SER A 57 -12.75 -1.13 -1.35
CA SER A 57 -12.91 -0.09 -0.33
C SER A 57 -13.20 -0.74 1.01
N VAL A 58 -12.36 -0.48 2.02
CA VAL A 58 -12.55 -1.03 3.37
C VAL A 58 -13.58 -0.22 4.17
N GLY A 59 -13.82 1.04 3.80
CA GLY A 59 -14.80 1.94 4.41
C GLY A 59 -14.21 3.28 4.85
N SER A 60 -15.09 4.18 5.29
CA SER A 60 -14.73 5.48 5.87
C SER A 60 -15.40 5.64 7.23
N ILE A 61 -14.66 6.16 8.20
CA ILE A 61 -15.17 6.48 9.53
C ILE A 61 -15.15 8.00 9.68
N GLU A 62 -16.31 8.58 10.02
CA GLU A 62 -16.42 9.98 10.40
C GLU A 62 -16.71 10.06 11.91
N LEU A 63 -15.92 10.84 12.63
CA LEU A 63 -16.08 11.06 14.07
C LEU A 63 -16.68 12.44 14.30
N SER A 64 -17.83 12.49 14.96
CA SER A 64 -18.43 13.74 15.42
C SER A 64 -18.34 13.84 16.94
N VAL A 65 -18.00 15.04 17.43
CA VAL A 65 -18.05 15.34 18.86
C VAL A 65 -19.45 15.84 19.18
N ALA A 66 -20.18 15.14 20.04
CA ALA A 66 -21.45 15.61 20.56
C ALA A 66 -21.22 16.79 21.52
N GLY A 67 -21.44 18.01 21.04
CA GLY A 67 -21.70 19.22 21.85
C GLY A 67 -20.77 19.47 23.03
N GLY A 68 -19.60 20.05 22.78
CA GLY A 68 -18.88 20.83 23.80
C GLY A 68 -19.14 22.32 23.54
N SER A 69 -20.08 22.93 24.27
CA SER A 69 -20.11 24.40 24.34
C SER A 69 -18.84 24.86 25.07
N ALA A 70 -18.08 25.75 24.45
CA ALA A 70 -17.05 26.53 25.12
C ALA A 70 -17.62 27.35 26.29
#